data_AF-A0A521N6Q5-F1
#
_entry.id   AF-A0A521N6Q5-F1
#
_cell.length_a   1.000
_cell.length_b   1.000
_cell.length_c   1.000
_cell.angle_alpha   90.00
_cell.angle_beta   90.00
_cell.angle_gamma   90.00
#
_symmetry.space_group_name_H-M   'P 1'
#
loop_
_entity.id
_entity.type
_entity.pdbx_description
1 polymer ?
#
loop_
_entity_poly.entity_id
_entity_poly.type
_entity_poly.pdbx_seq_one_letter_code
_entity_poly.pdbx_strand_id
1 'polypeptide(L)'
;MKTRSYQLLVNAAGQMIQQHAFDHLPDAKLSRMYSCFRCIGESANNAEIMDAETELLRLCSEANLYVETATPQSIQQWQTAMSYFGLTPASPVVEEGE
;
A
#
# COMPACT_ATOMS: atom_id res chain seq x y z
N MET A 1 10.50 -15.93 -6.20
CA MET A 1 9.45 -16.31 -5.22
C MET A 1 8.74 -15.02 -4.85
N LYS A 2 7.44 -14.86 -5.15
CA LYS A 2 6.67 -13.73 -4.62
C LYS A 2 6.74 -13.81 -3.10
N THR A 3 7.47 -12.92 -2.44
CA THR A 3 7.56 -12.95 -0.98
C THR A 3 6.17 -12.67 -0.44
N ARG A 4 5.71 -13.51 0.49
CA ARG A 4 4.36 -13.44 1.09
C ARG A 4 3.98 -12.02 1.55
N SER A 5 4.97 -11.22 1.97
CA SER A 5 4.82 -9.82 2.35
C SER A 5 4.35 -8.90 1.21
N TYR A 6 4.90 -9.04 -0.01
CA TYR A 6 4.47 -8.20 -1.14
C TYR A 6 3.09 -8.58 -1.66
N GLN A 7 2.72 -9.86 -1.59
CA GLN A 7 1.34 -10.27 -1.89
C GLN A 7 0.34 -9.64 -0.91
N LEU A 8 0.67 -9.60 0.38
CA LEU A 8 -0.15 -8.93 1.38
C LEU A 8 -0.26 -7.41 1.10
N LEU A 9 0.86 -6.78 0.74
CA LEU A 9 0.89 -5.37 0.38
C LEU A 9 0.03 -5.07 -0.84
N VAL A 10 0.19 -5.83 -1.92
CA VAL A 10 -0.59 -5.68 -3.16
C VAL A 10 -2.08 -5.83 -2.88
N ASN A 11 -2.48 -6.83 -2.10
CA ASN A 11 -3.87 -7.03 -1.76
C ASN A 11 -4.43 -5.87 -0.93
N ALA A 12 -3.72 -5.45 0.12
CA ALA A 12 -4.16 -4.36 0.98
C ALA A 12 -4.22 -3.02 0.24
N ALA A 13 -3.18 -2.70 -0.53
CA ALA A 13 -3.13 -1.49 -1.36
C ALA A 13 -4.21 -1.52 -2.46
N GLY A 14 -4.51 -2.67 -3.05
CA GLY A 14 -5.61 -2.82 -4.00
C GLY A 14 -6.98 -2.51 -3.38
N GLN A 15 -7.23 -2.97 -2.15
CA GLN A 15 -8.46 -2.62 -1.42
C GLN A 15 -8.52 -1.13 -1.08
N MET A 16 -7.40 -0.54 -0.62
CA MET A 16 -7.31 0.90 -0.35
C MET A 16 -7.63 1.73 -1.59
N ILE A 17 -7.17 1.32 -2.79
CA ILE A 17 -7.54 1.97 -4.05
C ILE A 17 -9.04 1.90 -4.31
N GLN A 18 -9.66 0.72 -4.13
CA GLN A 18 -11.11 0.56 -4.33
C GLN A 18 -11.94 1.42 -3.37
N GLN A 19 -11.37 1.73 -2.21
CA GLN A 19 -11.95 2.61 -1.19
C GLN A 19 -11.61 4.08 -1.40
N HIS A 20 -10.96 4.46 -2.51
CA HIS A 20 -10.55 5.85 -2.76
C HIS A 20 -9.63 6.42 -1.67
N ALA A 21 -8.90 5.55 -0.95
CA ALA A 21 -8.04 5.94 0.17
C ALA A 21 -6.73 6.59 -0.28
N PHE A 22 -6.46 6.57 -1.59
CA PHE A 22 -5.29 7.20 -2.22
C PHE A 22 -5.66 8.39 -3.12
N ASP A 23 -6.94 8.78 -3.24
CA ASP A 23 -7.39 9.82 -4.18
C ASP A 23 -6.81 11.22 -3.89
N HIS A 24 -6.25 11.42 -2.70
CA HIS A 24 -5.50 12.63 -2.34
C HIS A 24 -4.09 12.66 -2.96
N LEU A 25 -3.57 11.53 -3.42
CA LEU A 25 -2.29 11.48 -4.09
C LEU A 25 -2.40 12.12 -5.48
N PRO A 26 -1.33 12.79 -5.96
CA PRO A 26 -1.31 13.31 -7.32
C PRO A 26 -1.55 12.21 -8.36
N ASP A 27 -2.23 12.54 -9.45
CA ASP A 27 -2.52 11.61 -10.56
C ASP A 27 -1.28 10.85 -11.06
N ALA A 28 -0.12 11.51 -11.07
CA ALA A 28 1.15 10.88 -11.45
C ALA A 28 1.53 9.72 -10.52
N LYS A 29 1.26 9.83 -9.21
CA LYS A 29 1.50 8.74 -8.24
C LYS A 29 0.47 7.64 -8.39
N LEU A 30 -0.82 8.00 -8.54
CA LEU A 30 -1.89 7.02 -8.78
C LEU A 30 -1.61 6.20 -10.05
N SER A 31 -1.25 6.86 -11.15
CA SER A 31 -0.86 6.22 -12.40
C SER A 31 0.31 5.24 -12.22
N ARG A 32 1.33 5.62 -11.45
CA ARG A 32 2.45 4.71 -11.11
C ARG A 32 1.98 3.52 -10.26
N MET A 33 1.10 3.74 -9.28
CA MET A 33 0.54 2.63 -8.49
C MET A 33 -0.19 1.63 -9.38
N TYR A 34 -1.07 2.09 -10.27
CA TYR A 34 -1.75 1.22 -11.24
C TYR A 34 -0.77 0.48 -12.15
N SER A 35 0.30 1.15 -12.57
CA SER A 35 1.37 0.52 -13.35
C SER A 35 2.05 -0.60 -12.57
N CYS A 36 2.35 -0.39 -11.28
CA CYS A 36 2.90 -1.43 -10.41
C CYS A 36 1.94 -2.63 -10.28
N PHE A 37 0.64 -2.41 -10.02
CA PHE A 37 -0.34 -3.49 -9.94
C PHE A 37 -0.38 -4.34 -11.20
N ARG A 38 -0.41 -3.67 -12.37
CA ARG A 38 -0.40 -4.35 -13.65
C ARG A 38 0.88 -5.15 -13.85
N CYS A 39 2.04 -4.55 -13.57
CA CYS A 39 3.33 -5.24 -13.70
C CYS A 39 3.42 -6.49 -12.82
N ILE A 40 2.99 -6.40 -11.55
CA ILE A 40 3.03 -7.53 -10.60
C ILE A 40 2.03 -8.64 -10.97
N GLY A 41 0.89 -8.27 -11.57
CA GLY A 41 -0.15 -9.19 -12.00
C GLY A 41 0.15 -9.90 -13.33
N GLU A 42 0.80 -9.20 -14.27
CA GLU A 42 0.91 -9.63 -15.67
C GLU A 42 2.34 -9.92 -16.14
N SER A 43 3.38 -9.35 -15.51
CA SER A 43 4.76 -9.60 -15.95
C SER A 43 5.19 -11.03 -15.62
N ALA A 44 5.93 -11.63 -16.55
CA ALA A 44 6.63 -12.90 -16.35
C ALA A 44 8.10 -12.70 -15.92
N ASN A 45 8.58 -11.45 -15.95
CA ASN A 45 9.96 -11.11 -15.60
C ASN A 45 10.06 -10.80 -14.10
N ASN A 46 10.76 -11.67 -13.37
CA ASN A 46 10.94 -11.52 -11.93
C ASN A 46 11.64 -10.21 -11.53
N ALA A 47 12.55 -9.69 -12.34
CA ALA A 47 13.25 -8.43 -12.03
C ALA A 47 12.27 -7.24 -12.09
N GLU A 48 11.45 -7.17 -13.14
CA GLU A 48 10.42 -6.14 -13.26
C GLU A 48 9.39 -6.21 -12.14
N ILE A 49 8.99 -7.43 -11.74
CA ILE A 49 8.08 -7.62 -10.60
C ILE A 49 8.71 -7.07 -9.32
N MET A 50 9.98 -7.37 -9.05
CA MET A 50 10.67 -6.89 -7.86
C MET A 50 10.81 -5.36 -7.83
N ASP A 51 11.10 -4.74 -8.98
CA ASP A 51 11.16 -3.29 -9.10
C ASP A 51 9.79 -2.66 -8.87
N ALA A 52 8.73 -3.25 -9.43
CA ALA A 52 7.35 -2.80 -9.24
C ALA A 52 6.87 -2.98 -7.78
N GLU A 53 7.23 -4.08 -7.12
CA GLU A 53 6.97 -4.34 -5.70
C GLU A 53 7.63 -3.29 -4.81
N THR A 54 8.89 -2.96 -5.10
CA THR A 54 9.67 -1.94 -4.36
C THR A 54 9.08 -0.55 -4.55
N GLU A 55 8.72 -0.19 -5.78
CA GLU A 55 8.09 1.09 -6.08
C GLU A 55 6.70 1.21 -5.45
N LEU A 56 5.90 0.12 -5.45
CA LEU A 56 4.60 0.10 -4.78
C LEU A 56 4.75 0.35 -3.28
N LEU A 57 5.72 -0.29 -2.62
CA LEU A 57 6.01 -0.07 -1.21
C LEU A 57 6.37 1.40 -0.92
N ARG A 58 7.18 2.01 -1.79
CA ARG A 58 7.56 3.43 -1.68
C ARG A 58 6.35 4.36 -1.82
N LEU A 59 5.46 4.08 -2.77
CA LEU A 59 4.24 4.87 -2.96
C LEU A 59 3.28 4.71 -1.77
N CYS A 60 3.15 3.50 -1.22
CA CYS A 60 2.37 3.26 -0.02
C CYS A 60 2.96 3.97 1.20
N SER A 61 4.28 4.00 1.39
CA SER A 61 4.88 4.68 2.55
C SER A 61 4.75 6.20 2.51
N GLU A 62 4.63 6.79 1.32
CA GLU A 62 4.35 8.22 1.13
C GLU A 62 2.86 8.58 1.30
N ALA A 63 1.97 7.59 1.29
CA ALA A 63 0.54 7.83 1.37
C ALA A 63 0.11 8.08 2.81
N ASN A 64 -0.39 9.28 3.08
CA ASN A 64 -1.15 9.55 4.29
C ASN A 64 -2.59 9.09 4.10
N LEU A 65 -2.93 7.86 4.50
CA LEU A 65 -4.28 7.31 4.30
C LEU A 65 -5.32 8.15 5.04
N TYR A 66 -6.35 8.60 4.33
CA TYR A 66 -7.51 9.22 4.94
C TYR A 66 -8.45 8.13 5.47
N VAL A 67 -8.59 8.08 6.80
CA VAL A 67 -9.40 7.10 7.54
C VAL A 67 -10.89 7.19 7.17
N GLU A 68 -11.33 8.32 6.59
CA GLU A 68 -12.74 8.59 6.30
C GLU A 68 -13.28 7.79 5.11
N THR A 69 -12.43 7.39 4.17
CA THR A 69 -12.85 6.63 2.97
C THR A 69 -12.54 5.14 3.09
N ALA A 70 -11.59 4.76 3.95
CA ALA A 70 -11.18 3.38 4.18
C ALA A 70 -11.83 2.76 5.42
N THR A 71 -12.23 1.49 5.34
CA THR A 71 -12.78 0.81 6.52
C THR A 71 -11.69 0.53 7.55
N PRO A 72 -12.02 0.48 8.87
CA PRO A 72 -11.04 0.14 9.90
C PRO A 72 -10.33 -1.20 9.63
N GLN A 73 -11.06 -2.19 9.10
CA GLN A 73 -10.49 -3.48 8.74
C GLN A 73 -9.46 -3.36 7.62
N SER A 74 -9.77 -2.62 6.55
CA SER A 74 -8.85 -2.46 5.42
C SER A 74 -7.61 -1.66 5.84
N ILE A 75 -7.75 -0.67 6.74
CA ILE A 75 -6.63 0.07 7.33
C ILE A 75 -5.74 -0.88 8.14
N GLN A 76 -6.32 -1.72 9.00
CA GLN A 76 -5.57 -2.72 9.77
C GLN A 76 -4.81 -3.70 8.88
N GLN A 77 -5.43 -4.14 7.78
CA GLN A 77 -4.78 -5.01 6.79
C GLN A 77 -3.61 -4.32 6.10
N TRP A 78 -3.77 -3.05 5.74
CA TRP A 78 -2.70 -2.26 5.16
C TRP A 78 -1.55 -2.02 6.16
N GLN A 79 -1.86 -1.63 7.38
CA GLN A 79 -0.87 -1.47 8.47
C GLN A 79 -0.09 -2.76 8.71
N THR A 80 -0.80 -3.89 8.77
CA THR A 80 -0.18 -5.22 8.90
C THR A 80 0.76 -5.51 7.74
N ALA A 81 0.33 -5.26 6.50
CA ALA A 81 1.19 -5.45 5.33
C ALA A 81 2.45 -4.57 5.38
N MET A 82 2.31 -3.29 5.74
CA MET A 82 3.42 -2.33 5.84
C MET A 82 4.41 -2.69 6.97
N SER A 83 3.92 -3.26 8.08
CA SER A 83 4.76 -3.69 9.22
C SER A 83 5.80 -4.75 8.85
N TYR A 84 5.52 -5.62 7.87
CA TYR A 84 6.47 -6.62 7.38
C TYR A 84 7.72 -6.00 6.73
N PHE A 85 7.66 -4.71 6.40
CA PHE A 85 8.76 -3.95 5.79
C PHE A 85 9.39 -2.96 6.78
N GLY A 86 9.04 -3.02 8.07
CA GLY A 86 9.49 -2.06 9.08
C GLY A 86 8.89 -0.66 8.91
N LEU A 87 7.88 -0.52 8.04
CA LEU A 87 7.16 0.70 7.78
C LEU A 87 5.87 0.66 8.59
N THR A 88 5.96 0.90 9.89
CA THR A 88 4.76 1.20 10.67
C THR A 88 4.37 2.65 10.37
N PRO A 89 3.15 2.93 9.87
CA PRO A 89 2.64 4.30 9.98
C PRO A 89 2.71 4.66 11.46
N ALA A 90 3.21 5.85 11.78
CA ALA A 90 3.18 6.36 13.14
C ALA A 90 1.77 6.06 13.67
N SER A 91 1.68 5.28 14.76
CA SER A 91 0.40 5.06 15.41
C SER A 91 -0.29 6.41 15.49
N PRO A 92 -1.60 6.53 15.20
CA PRO A 92 -2.34 7.61 15.83
C PRO A 92 -2.11 7.35 17.32
N VAL A 93 -1.18 8.09 17.90
CA VAL A 93 -1.04 8.20 19.34
C VAL A 93 -2.41 8.69 19.74
N VAL A 94 -3.23 7.75 20.20
CA VAL A 94 -4.27 8.09 21.14
C VAL A 94 -3.46 8.56 22.33
N GLU A 95 -3.20 9.87 22.35
CA GLU A 95 -2.90 10.58 23.58
C GLU A 95 -4.18 10.40 24.41
N GLU A 96 -4.29 9.26 25.09
CA GLU A 96 -5.17 9.15 26.25
C GLU A 96 -4.50 10.02 27.33
N GLY A 97 -4.71 11.33 27.20
CA GLY A 97 -4.66 12.22 28.33
C GLY A 97 -5.87 11.92 29.20
N GLU A 98 -5.64 11.21 30.31
CA GLU A 98 -5.89 11.69 31.68
C GLU A 98 -5.38 10.69 32.74
#